data_AF-A0A9Q9DC00-F1
#
_entry.id   AF-A0A9Q9DC00-F1
#
_cell.length_a   1.000
_cell.length_b   1.000
_cell.length_c   1.000
_cell.angle_alpha   90.00
_cell.angle_beta   90.00
_cell.angle_gamma   90.00
#
_symmetry.space_group_name_H-M   'P 1'
#
loop_
_entity.id
_entity.type
_entity.pdbx_description
1 polymer ?
#
loop_
_entity_poly.entity_id
_entity_poly.type
_entity_poly.pdbx_seq_one_letter_code
_entity_poly.pdbx_strand_id
1 'polypeptide(L)'
;MAYARLEQGIDRDCQGIGLIERDRHVAYSGNLPAENVGDLDLDTCREWGLHLEQASDHINWYRLHATGAWMLAGDRTRAIANLRQLVDGGWDGEAEWLEGYWAVQSLVDDPEFKAIVARPRAIREEE
;
A
#
# COMPACT_ATOMS: atom_id res chain seq x y z
N MET A 1 -9.08 13.34 -13.65
CA MET A 1 -10.02 12.74 -12.67
C MET A 1 -10.51 11.42 -13.23
N ALA A 2 -9.75 10.34 -13.01
CA ALA A 2 -10.22 9.00 -13.30
C ALA A 2 -10.82 8.43 -12.02
N TYR A 3 -12.15 8.49 -11.90
CA TYR A 3 -12.89 7.79 -10.86
C TYR A 3 -13.04 6.33 -11.28
N ALA A 4 -12.37 5.40 -10.61
CA ALA A 4 -12.80 3.99 -10.63
C ALA A 4 -13.98 3.84 -9.66
N ARG A 5 -15.13 4.37 -10.07
CA ARG A 5 -16.41 4.18 -9.40
C ARG A 5 -16.87 2.77 -9.72
N LEU A 6 -16.70 1.81 -8.80
CA LEU A 6 -17.49 0.58 -8.81
C LEU A 6 -18.92 0.91 -8.36
N GLU A 7 -19.61 1.75 -9.14
CA GLU A 7 -21.08 1.82 -9.16
C GLU A 7 -21.60 0.75 -10.11
N GLN A 8 -21.23 -0.50 -9.87
CA GLN A 8 -22.10 -1.58 -10.26
C GLN A 8 -22.90 -1.92 -9.01
N GLY A 9 -24.03 -1.22 -8.87
CA GLY A 9 -25.07 -1.62 -7.95
C GLY A 9 -25.40 -3.09 -8.20
N ILE A 10 -25.78 -3.80 -7.13
CA ILE A 10 -26.37 -5.12 -7.24
C ILE A 10 -27.38 -5.06 -8.38
N ASP A 11 -27.10 -5.87 -9.40
CA ASP A 11 -27.78 -5.87 -10.68
C ASP A 11 -29.29 -5.91 -10.43
N ARG A 12 -30.05 -5.11 -11.19
CA ARG A 12 -31.52 -4.97 -11.03
C ARG A 12 -32.23 -6.34 -11.07
N ASP A 13 -31.58 -7.31 -11.69
CA ASP A 13 -31.98 -8.71 -11.82
C ASP A 13 -32.00 -9.48 -10.49
N CYS A 14 -31.11 -9.17 -9.54
CA CYS A 14 -31.05 -9.87 -8.25
C CYS A 14 -32.26 -9.57 -7.36
N GLN A 15 -32.75 -8.32 -7.38
CA GLN A 15 -33.97 -7.94 -6.66
C GLN A 15 -35.23 -8.56 -7.30
N GLY A 16 -35.23 -8.72 -8.62
CA GLY A 16 -36.34 -9.36 -9.36
C GLY A 16 -36.58 -10.83 -9.00
N ILE A 17 -35.58 -11.51 -8.43
CA ILE A 17 -35.66 -12.91 -7.98
C ILE A 17 -35.72 -13.05 -6.44
N GLY A 18 -35.89 -11.95 -5.71
CA GLY A 18 -36.07 -11.96 -4.26
C GLY A 18 -34.79 -12.02 -3.41
N LEU A 19 -33.63 -11.72 -3.99
CA LEU A 19 -32.40 -11.55 -3.21
C LEU A 19 -32.41 -10.17 -2.53
N ILE A 20 -32.06 -10.17 -1.24
CA ILE A 20 -31.98 -8.96 -0.41
C ILE A 20 -30.51 -8.77 -0.03
N GLU A 21 -29.95 -7.59 -0.31
CA GLU A 21 -28.62 -7.20 0.17
C GLU A 21 -28.61 -7.26 1.71
N ARG A 22 -27.82 -8.18 2.27
CA ARG A 22 -27.72 -8.35 3.73
C ARG A 22 -26.60 -7.52 4.34
N ASP A 23 -25.51 -7.33 3.61
CA ASP A 23 -24.34 -6.62 4.09
C ASP A 23 -23.54 -6.07 2.91
N ARG A 24 -22.72 -5.04 3.19
CA ARG A 24 -21.87 -4.37 2.20
C ARG A 24 -20.44 -4.35 2.72
N HIS A 25 -19.58 -5.11 2.05
CA HIS A 25 -18.15 -5.14 2.37
C HIS A 25 -17.38 -4.27 1.39
N VAL A 26 -16.43 -3.50 1.92
CA VAL A 26 -15.40 -2.85 1.09
C VAL A 26 -14.26 -3.85 0.97
N ALA A 27 -14.12 -4.44 -0.22
CA ALA A 27 -12.97 -5.28 -0.55
C ALA A 27 -11.89 -4.41 -1.19
N TYR A 28 -10.70 -4.39 -0.58
CA TYR A 28 -9.52 -3.81 -1.18
C TYR A 28 -8.74 -4.97 -1.85
N SER A 29 -8.67 -4.98 -3.18
CA SER A 29 -7.63 -5.74 -3.90
C SER A 29 -6.69 -4.70 -4.48
N GLY A 30 -5.44 -4.64 -4.02
CA GLY A 30 -4.61 -3.47 -4.30
C GLY A 30 -3.14 -3.76 -4.15
N ASN A 31 -2.58 -4.50 -5.10
CA ASN A 31 -1.16 -4.33 -5.37
C ASN A 31 -0.98 -3.03 -6.15
N LEU A 32 0.15 -2.37 -5.94
CA LEU A 32 0.63 -1.34 -6.86
C LEU A 32 0.67 -1.96 -8.28
N PRO A 33 -0.04 -1.41 -9.28
CA PRO A 33 -0.10 -2.00 -10.62
C PRO A 33 1.14 -1.63 -11.44
N ALA A 34 2.30 -1.97 -10.92
CA ALA A 34 3.59 -1.82 -11.56
C ALA A 34 4.43 -3.05 -11.24
N GLU A 35 5.19 -3.52 -12.22
CA GLU A 35 6.18 -4.57 -12.05
C GLU A 35 7.60 -4.00 -12.09
N ASN A 36 7.77 -2.83 -12.74
CA ASN A 36 9.05 -2.17 -12.95
C ASN A 36 8.96 -0.64 -12.79
N VAL A 37 10.13 -0.02 -12.59
CA VAL A 37 10.26 1.44 -12.62
C VAL A 37 9.94 1.93 -14.04
N GLY A 38 8.99 2.86 -14.14
CA GLY A 38 8.58 3.47 -15.41
C GLY A 38 7.33 2.86 -16.06
N ASP A 39 6.74 1.81 -15.47
CA ASP A 39 5.45 1.26 -15.95
C ASP A 39 4.30 2.26 -15.83
N LEU A 40 4.37 3.15 -14.82
CA LEU A 40 3.39 4.18 -14.53
C LEU A 40 4.02 5.56 -14.69
N ASP A 41 3.26 6.51 -15.22
CA ASP A 41 3.65 7.92 -15.18
C ASP A 41 3.59 8.48 -13.76
N LEU A 42 4.24 9.63 -13.55
CA LEU A 42 4.37 10.24 -12.22
C LEU A 42 3.02 10.63 -11.60
N ASP A 43 2.04 11.06 -12.40
CA ASP A 43 0.73 11.46 -11.89
C ASP A 43 -0.08 10.25 -11.45
N THR A 44 -0.03 9.18 -12.24
CA THR A 44 -0.62 7.87 -11.91
C THR A 44 0.00 7.30 -10.63
N CYS A 45 1.33 7.39 -10.46
CA CYS A 45 1.99 6.99 -9.22
C CYS A 45 1.47 7.77 -8.00
N ARG A 46 1.22 9.09 -8.15
CA ARG A 46 0.66 9.91 -7.07
C ARG A 46 -0.78 9.53 -6.74
N GLU A 47 -1.61 9.29 -7.76
CA GLU A 47 -2.99 8.84 -7.58
C GLU A 47 -3.03 7.50 -6.81
N TRP A 48 -2.17 6.55 -7.18
CA TRP A 48 -2.01 5.28 -6.47
C TRP A 48 -1.48 5.46 -5.05
N GLY A 49 -0.50 6.34 -4.84
CA GLY A 49 0.00 6.65 -3.50
C GLY A 49 -1.10 7.12 -2.56
N LEU A 50 -1.94 8.06 -3.01
CA LEU A 50 -3.09 8.55 -2.24
C LEU A 50 -4.13 7.46 -1.99
N HIS A 51 -4.45 6.66 -3.01
CA HIS A 51 -5.42 5.58 -2.89
C HIS A 51 -4.97 4.53 -1.86
N LEU A 52 -3.71 4.13 -1.91
CA LEU A 52 -3.14 3.11 -1.02
C LEU A 52 -2.93 3.65 0.41
N GLU A 53 -2.60 4.93 0.57
CA GLU A 53 -2.64 5.60 1.87
C GLU A 53 -4.04 5.53 2.50
N GLN A 54 -5.07 5.86 1.74
CA GLN A 54 -6.45 5.78 2.23
C GLN A 54 -6.87 4.34 2.56
N ALA A 55 -6.49 3.37 1.73
CA ALA A 55 -6.75 1.96 2.01
C ALA A 55 -6.03 1.48 3.29
N SER A 56 -4.89 2.08 3.62
CA SER A 56 -4.09 1.70 4.79
C SER A 56 -4.72 2.04 6.14
N ASP A 57 -5.73 2.92 6.16
CA ASP A 57 -6.54 3.18 7.37
C ASP A 57 -7.36 1.95 7.78
N HIS A 58 -7.57 1.01 6.86
CA HIS A 58 -8.28 -0.24 7.12
C HIS A 58 -7.35 -1.45 7.24
N ILE A 59 -6.27 -1.48 6.44
CA ILE A 59 -5.32 -2.59 6.42
C ILE A 59 -3.90 -2.02 6.35
N ASN A 60 -3.16 -2.10 7.45
CA ASN A 60 -1.82 -1.51 7.60
C ASN A 60 -0.83 -1.93 6.48
N TRP A 61 -0.97 -3.16 5.95
CA TRP A 61 -0.15 -3.67 4.85
C TRP A 61 -0.12 -2.75 3.62
N TYR A 62 -1.19 -2.01 3.32
CA TYR A 62 -1.21 -1.10 2.17
C TYR A 62 -0.18 0.02 2.24
N ARG A 63 0.35 0.34 3.43
CA ARG A 63 1.46 1.30 3.57
C ARG A 63 2.72 0.85 2.82
N LEU A 64 2.93 -0.46 2.66
CA LEU A 64 4.02 -0.99 1.83
C LEU A 64 3.85 -0.58 0.36
N HIS A 65 2.66 -0.78 -0.20
CA HIS A 65 2.38 -0.41 -1.58
C HIS A 65 2.33 1.11 -1.77
N ALA A 66 1.79 1.86 -0.80
CA ALA A 66 1.83 3.32 -0.80
C ALA A 66 3.27 3.85 -0.83
N THR A 67 4.17 3.23 -0.06
CA THR A 67 5.61 3.54 -0.09
C THR A 67 6.18 3.40 -1.50
N GLY A 68 5.92 2.26 -2.16
CA GLY A 68 6.38 2.03 -3.53
C GLY A 68 5.84 3.08 -4.51
N ALA A 69 4.55 3.39 -4.43
CA ALA A 69 3.92 4.42 -5.28
C ALA A 69 4.58 5.80 -5.10
N TRP A 70 4.83 6.22 -3.86
CA TRP A 70 5.49 7.50 -3.57
C TRP A 70 6.95 7.54 -4.01
N MET A 71 7.67 6.42 -3.90
CA MET A 71 9.02 6.32 -4.44
C MET A 71 9.06 6.50 -5.96
N LEU A 72 8.13 5.84 -6.67
CA LEU A 72 8.01 6.02 -8.12
C LEU A 72 7.58 7.44 -8.50
N ALA A 73 6.79 8.11 -7.67
CA ALA A 73 6.41 9.51 -7.84
C ALA A 73 7.53 10.51 -7.49
N GLY A 74 8.65 10.04 -6.92
CA GLY A 74 9.78 10.86 -6.46
C GLY A 74 9.57 11.53 -5.09
N ASP A 75 8.54 11.16 -4.33
CA ASP A 75 8.27 11.71 -3.00
C ASP A 75 8.83 10.81 -1.90
N ARG A 76 10.14 10.92 -1.68
CA ARG A 76 10.85 10.20 -0.61
C ARG A 76 10.23 10.45 0.77
N THR A 77 9.80 11.68 1.05
CA THR A 77 9.29 12.06 2.38
C THR A 77 8.02 11.29 2.72
N ARG A 78 7.06 11.24 1.78
CA ARG A 78 5.84 10.45 1.95
C ARG A 78 6.10 8.95 1.98
N ALA A 79 7.04 8.46 1.17
CA ALA A 79 7.44 7.06 1.21
C ALA A 79 7.96 6.65 2.60
N ILE A 80 8.90 7.41 3.16
CA ILE A 80 9.45 7.14 4.49
C ILE A 80 8.38 7.26 5.58
N ALA A 81 7.47 8.24 5.49
CA ALA A 81 6.38 8.38 6.45
C ALA A 81 5.47 7.14 6.47
N ASN A 82 5.16 6.56 5.30
CA ASN A 82 4.39 5.32 5.21
C ASN A 82 5.14 4.12 5.79
N LEU A 83 6.44 3.97 5.52
CA LEU A 83 7.25 2.91 6.10
C LEU A 83 7.32 2.98 7.63
N ARG A 84 7.47 4.19 8.20
CA ARG A 84 7.43 4.38 9.64
C ARG A 84 6.11 3.91 10.23
N GLN A 85 5.00 4.38 9.66
CA GLN A 85 3.67 4.02 10.12
C GLN A 85 3.37 2.52 9.94
N LEU A 86 3.93 1.88 8.89
CA LEU A 86 3.83 0.43 8.70
C LEU A 86 4.45 -0.31 9.88
N VAL A 87 5.73 -0.03 10.17
CA VAL A 87 6.49 -0.69 11.24
C VAL A 87 5.92 -0.35 12.62
N ASP A 88 5.65 0.92 12.90
CA ASP A 88 5.08 1.37 14.17
C ASP A 88 3.64 0.84 14.38
N GLY A 89 2.94 0.52 13.28
CA GLY A 89 1.62 -0.10 13.27
C GLY A 89 1.62 -1.61 13.54
N GLY A 90 2.74 -2.18 14.00
CA GLY A 90 2.83 -3.60 14.37
C GLY A 90 2.94 -4.53 13.17
N TRP A 91 3.67 -4.13 12.13
CA TRP A 91 3.93 -4.99 10.99
C TRP A 91 4.84 -6.17 11.37
N ASP A 92 4.38 -7.38 11.09
CA ASP A 92 5.02 -8.67 11.44
C ASP A 92 5.83 -9.28 10.29
N GLY A 93 6.30 -8.46 9.35
CA GLY A 93 7.12 -8.92 8.24
C GLY A 93 8.62 -8.86 8.52
N GLU A 94 9.41 -9.50 7.67
CA GLU A 94 10.87 -9.53 7.81
C GLU A 94 11.51 -8.28 7.21
N ALA A 95 12.55 -7.77 7.85
CA ALA A 95 13.31 -6.62 7.36
C ALA A 95 13.77 -6.79 5.90
N GLU A 96 14.17 -8.01 5.56
CA GLU A 96 14.63 -8.44 4.24
C GLU A 96 13.54 -8.28 3.17
N TRP A 97 12.26 -8.34 3.54
CA TRP A 97 11.16 -8.13 2.60
C TRP A 97 11.06 -6.67 2.17
N LEU A 98 11.36 -5.72 3.07
CA LEU A 98 11.45 -4.30 2.70
C LEU A 98 12.70 -4.01 1.89
N GLU A 99 13.84 -4.59 2.28
CA GLU A 99 15.12 -4.42 1.58
C GLU A 99 15.10 -5.04 0.17
N GLY A 100 14.37 -6.14 -0.02
CA GLY A 100 14.19 -6.80 -1.30
C GLY A 100 13.10 -6.18 -2.18
N TYR A 101 12.28 -5.26 -1.66
CA TYR A 101 11.18 -4.71 -2.43
C TYR A 101 11.67 -3.76 -3.52
N TRP A 102 11.43 -4.15 -4.78
CA TRP A 102 11.98 -3.49 -5.96
C TRP A 102 11.67 -1.97 -6.01
N ALA A 103 10.47 -1.56 -5.59
CA ALA A 103 10.02 -0.17 -5.70
C ALA A 103 10.70 0.78 -4.69
N VAL A 104 11.40 0.24 -3.69
CA VAL A 104 12.11 1.01 -2.66
C VAL A 104 13.62 0.81 -2.72
N GLN A 105 14.15 0.16 -3.76
CA GLN A 105 15.59 -0.15 -3.87
C GLN A 105 16.49 1.08 -3.72
N SER A 106 16.06 2.24 -4.21
CA SER A 106 16.82 3.48 -4.04
C SER A 106 16.89 4.00 -2.60
N LEU A 107 16.09 3.45 -1.68
CA LEU A 107 16.11 3.77 -0.24
C LEU A 107 16.96 2.80 0.57
N VAL A 108 17.44 1.68 0.01
CA VAL A 108 18.13 0.65 0.80
C VAL A 108 19.36 1.22 1.52
N ASP A 109 20.06 2.17 0.91
CA ASP A 109 21.21 2.85 1.51
C ASP A 109 20.87 4.08 2.36
N ASP A 110 19.60 4.46 2.40
CA ASP A 110 19.14 5.61 3.13
C ASP A 110 19.21 5.38 4.65
N PRO A 111 19.84 6.29 5.43
CA PRO A 111 19.98 6.10 6.87
C PRO A 111 18.63 6.07 7.61
N GLU A 112 17.63 6.78 7.10
CA GLU A 112 16.29 6.83 7.66
C GLU A 112 15.54 5.51 7.42
N PHE A 113 15.70 4.94 6.21
CA PHE A 113 15.19 3.62 5.89
C PHE A 113 15.84 2.54 6.75
N LYS A 114 17.18 2.53 6.84
CA LYS A 114 17.93 1.57 7.68
C LYS A 114 17.48 1.62 9.15
N ALA A 115 17.25 2.83 9.68
CA ALA A 115 16.78 3.00 11.05
C ALA A 115 15.36 2.43 11.29
N ILE A 116 14.49 2.49 10.27
CA ILE A 116 13.13 1.92 10.35
C ILE A 116 13.20 0.39 10.31
N VAL A 117 13.96 -0.16 9.36
CA VAL A 117 14.09 -1.60 9.13
C VAL A 117 14.85 -2.32 10.26
N ALA A 118 15.70 -1.61 11.01
CA ALA A 118 16.38 -2.16 12.18
C ALA A 118 15.42 -2.48 13.35
N ARG A 119 14.23 -1.85 13.43
CA ARG A 119 13.31 -2.04 14.56
C ARG A 119 12.70 -3.45 14.61
N PRO A 120 12.12 -4.00 13.51
CA PRO A 120 11.65 -5.38 13.50
C PRO A 120 12.75 -6.41 13.82
N ARG A 121 14.01 -6.13 13.43
CA ARG A 121 15.15 -7.01 13.72
C ARG A 121 15.42 -7.14 15.22
N ALA A 122 15.44 -6.01 15.93
CA ALA A 122 15.66 -5.99 17.37
C ALA A 122 14.57 -6.74 18.15
N ILE A 123 13.31 -6.65 17.70
CA ILE A 123 12.18 -7.34 18.34
C ILE A 123 12.32 -8.86 18.24
N ARG A 124 12.80 -9.38 17.11
CA ARG A 124 12.96 -10.84 16.89
C ARG A 124 14.20 -11.43 17.54
N GLU A 125 15.21 -10.63 17.88
CA GLU A 125 16.38 -11.10 18.64
C GLU A 125 16.08 -11.25 20.15
N GLU A 126 14.98 -10.68 20.63
CA GLU A 126 14.55 -10.75 22.04
C GLU A 126 13.56 -11.92 22.33
N GLU A 127 13.06 -12.60 21.29
CA GLU A 127 12.17 -13.78 21.38
C GLU A 127 12.92 -15.12 21.38
#